data_AF-A0A519NR65-F1
#
_entry.id   AF-A0A519NR65-F1
#
_cell.length_a   1.000
_cell.length_b   1.000
_cell.length_c   1.000
_cell.angle_alpha   90.00
_cell.angle_beta   90.00
_cell.angle_gamma   90.00
#
_symmetry.space_group_name_H-M   'P 1'
#
loop_
_entity.id
_entity.type
_entity.pdbx_description
1 polymer ?
#
loop_
_entity_poly.entity_id
_entity_poly.type
_entity_poly.pdbx_seq_one_letter_code
_entity_poly.pdbx_strand_id
1 'polypeptide(L)'
;MSNLIMARDTYKQLFQNSPIPMYIYEEKTYGFCAVNEAALRQYGYSEADFLGMKATDIRPAEDIEMFCHANRDVPQRYIDFGHWRHVKKSGEVFYVQIYAHTIKLKGKKARLVLAVDIDAKVRTESELEKKDLEIASILESITDGFYALNRCWKVTYFNKKAEQVLG
;
A
#
# COMPACT_ATOMS: atom_id res chain seq x y z
N MET A 1 7.10 38.93 -14.41
CA MET A 1 6.27 38.44 -13.28
C MET A 1 5.24 37.38 -13.69
N SER A 2 4.81 37.30 -14.96
CA SER A 2 3.79 36.35 -15.43
C SER A 2 4.20 34.86 -15.43
N ASN A 3 5.49 34.54 -15.59
CA ASN A 3 5.96 33.15 -15.69
C ASN A 3 5.90 32.36 -14.36
N LEU A 4 6.11 33.04 -13.22
CA LEU A 4 6.10 32.41 -11.89
C LEU A 4 4.69 32.07 -11.40
N ILE A 5 3.69 32.89 -11.76
CA ILE A 5 2.29 32.66 -11.43
C ILE A 5 1.76 31.48 -12.25
N MET A 6 2.00 31.49 -13.57
CA MET A 6 1.63 30.40 -14.46
C MET A 6 2.25 29.07 -14.03
N ALA A 7 3.55 29.04 -13.69
CA ALA A 7 4.19 27.83 -13.19
C ALA A 7 3.53 27.32 -11.90
N ARG A 8 3.26 28.22 -10.93
CA ARG A 8 2.63 27.84 -9.65
C ARG A 8 1.23 27.26 -9.83
N ASP A 9 0.44 27.86 -10.70
CA ASP A 9 -0.93 27.40 -10.97
C ASP A 9 -0.94 26.07 -11.71
N THR A 10 -0.05 25.87 -12.68
CA THR A 10 0.12 24.57 -13.35
C THR A 10 0.52 23.48 -12.37
N TYR A 11 1.50 23.71 -11.48
CA TYR A 11 1.89 22.71 -10.47
C TYR A 11 0.75 22.38 -9.51
N LYS A 12 0.00 23.39 -9.07
CA LYS A 12 -1.16 23.16 -8.20
C LYS A 12 -2.22 22.33 -8.92
N GLN A 13 -2.51 22.63 -10.19
CA GLN A 13 -3.46 21.86 -10.99
C GLN A 13 -2.99 20.42 -11.21
N LEU A 14 -1.71 20.19 -11.54
CA LEU A 14 -1.17 18.84 -11.71
C LEU A 14 -1.27 18.02 -10.41
N PHE A 15 -0.96 18.62 -9.27
CA PHE A 15 -1.11 17.95 -7.98
C PHE A 15 -2.58 17.62 -7.68
N GLN A 16 -3.48 18.61 -7.82
CA GLN A 16 -4.89 18.47 -7.49
C GLN A 16 -5.64 17.51 -8.43
N ASN A 17 -5.35 17.57 -9.74
CA ASN A 17 -6.03 16.78 -10.76
C ASN A 17 -5.35 15.43 -11.05
N SER A 18 -4.24 15.12 -10.40
CA SER A 18 -3.61 13.81 -10.53
C SER A 18 -4.58 12.71 -10.07
N PRO A 19 -4.74 11.62 -10.84
CA PRO A 19 -5.58 10.50 -10.44
C PRO A 19 -4.96 9.68 -9.31
N ILE A 20 -3.68 9.91 -9.01
CA ILE A 20 -2.96 9.18 -7.96
C ILE A 20 -3.20 9.88 -6.62
N PRO A 21 -3.64 9.17 -5.57
CA PRO A 21 -3.76 9.69 -4.21
C PRO A 21 -2.43 10.25 -3.71
N MET A 22 -2.42 11.54 -3.42
CA MET A 22 -1.23 12.24 -2.94
C MET A 22 -1.55 13.18 -1.79
N TYR A 23 -0.59 13.26 -0.86
CA TYR A 23 -0.62 14.24 0.22
C TYR A 23 0.80 14.65 0.61
N ILE A 24 0.88 15.76 1.33
CA ILE A 24 2.11 16.28 1.90
C ILE A 24 1.95 16.38 3.41
N TYR A 25 2.90 15.89 4.20
CA TYR A 25 2.95 16.15 5.65
C TYR A 25 4.29 16.73 6.08
N GLU A 26 4.30 17.49 7.16
CA GLU A 26 5.51 18.07 7.74
C GLU A 26 6.28 17.04 8.59
N GLU A 27 7.60 17.00 8.47
CA GLU A 27 8.43 15.90 9.00
C GLU A 27 8.43 15.80 10.53
N LYS A 28 8.34 16.92 11.26
CA LYS A 28 8.47 16.94 12.73
C LYS A 28 7.14 16.68 13.45
N THR A 29 6.05 17.17 12.90
CA THR A 29 4.72 17.18 13.51
C THR A 29 3.80 16.13 12.91
N TYR A 30 4.17 15.60 11.74
CA TYR A 30 3.34 14.76 10.88
C TYR A 30 2.02 15.41 10.45
N GLY A 31 1.84 16.72 10.67
CA GLY A 31 0.65 17.45 10.26
C GLY A 31 0.55 17.54 8.75
N PHE A 32 -0.64 17.29 8.20
CA PHE A 32 -0.86 17.42 6.77
C PHE A 32 -0.76 18.87 6.32
N CYS A 33 -0.07 19.09 5.21
CA CYS A 33 0.19 20.40 4.61
C CYS A 33 -0.60 20.61 3.32
N ALA A 34 -0.86 19.52 2.59
CA ALA A 34 -1.63 19.51 1.35
C ALA A 34 -2.16 18.10 1.09
N VAL A 35 -3.28 18.00 0.38
CA VAL A 35 -3.90 16.75 -0.06
C VAL A 35 -4.56 16.99 -1.40
N ASN A 36 -4.59 15.99 -2.27
CA ASN A 36 -5.27 16.08 -3.55
C ASN A 36 -6.63 15.38 -3.56
N GLU A 37 -7.42 15.69 -4.57
CA GLU A 37 -8.76 15.14 -4.78
C GLU A 37 -8.80 13.60 -4.80
N ALA A 38 -7.78 12.94 -5.37
CA ALA A 38 -7.71 11.49 -5.39
C ALA A 38 -7.55 10.89 -3.97
N ALA A 39 -6.73 11.51 -3.12
CA ALA A 39 -6.59 11.09 -1.73
C ALA A 39 -7.88 11.35 -0.93
N LEU A 40 -8.55 12.48 -1.12
CA LEU A 40 -9.83 12.76 -0.45
C LEU A 40 -10.88 11.69 -0.77
N ARG A 41 -11.00 11.31 -2.05
CA ARG A 41 -11.89 10.20 -2.47
C ARG A 41 -11.50 8.86 -1.87
N GLN A 42 -10.20 8.52 -1.84
CA GLN A 42 -9.72 7.25 -1.31
C GLN A 42 -9.94 7.12 0.21
N TYR A 43 -9.63 8.17 0.97
CA TYR A 43 -9.70 8.13 2.43
C TYR A 43 -11.07 8.54 2.98
N GLY A 44 -11.91 9.20 2.18
CA GLY A 44 -13.28 9.61 2.56
C GLY A 44 -13.37 10.82 3.48
N TYR A 45 -12.32 11.64 3.57
CA TYR A 45 -12.31 12.87 4.37
C TYR A 45 -12.60 14.10 3.49
N SER A 46 -13.09 15.16 4.14
CA SER A 46 -13.04 16.50 3.54
C SER A 46 -11.61 17.04 3.57
N GLU A 47 -11.28 18.00 2.70
CA GLU A 47 -9.96 18.65 2.73
C GLU A 47 -9.67 19.28 4.10
N ALA A 48 -10.66 19.96 4.69
CA ALA A 48 -10.52 20.60 5.99
C ALA A 48 -10.25 19.59 7.11
N ASP A 49 -10.98 18.47 7.15
CA ASP A 49 -10.75 17.40 8.12
C ASP A 49 -9.34 16.83 7.94
N PHE A 50 -8.97 16.49 6.69
CA PHE A 50 -7.69 15.85 6.39
C PHE A 50 -6.51 16.77 6.74
N LEU A 51 -6.60 18.07 6.47
CA LEU A 51 -5.57 19.04 6.84
C LEU A 51 -5.52 19.33 8.34
N GLY A 52 -6.58 19.05 9.09
CA GLY A 52 -6.59 19.13 10.55
C GLY A 52 -5.95 17.93 11.25
N MET A 53 -5.66 16.86 10.51
CA MET A 53 -5.12 15.60 11.02
C MET A 53 -3.59 15.51 10.89
N LYS A 54 -3.04 14.45 11.47
CA LYS A 54 -1.66 14.00 11.30
C LYS A 54 -1.61 12.72 10.48
N ALA A 55 -0.47 12.46 9.84
CA ALA A 55 -0.22 11.22 9.13
C ALA A 55 -0.35 9.98 10.04
N THR A 56 -0.15 10.12 11.34
CA THR A 56 -0.38 9.03 12.32
C THR A 56 -1.85 8.63 12.43
N ASP A 57 -2.79 9.51 12.10
CA ASP A 57 -4.22 9.32 12.35
C ASP A 57 -4.91 8.48 11.26
N ILE A 58 -4.25 8.29 10.11
CA ILE A 58 -4.76 7.46 9.00
C ILE A 58 -4.22 6.03 9.04
N ARG A 59 -3.85 5.52 10.22
CA ARG A 59 -3.19 4.22 10.40
C ARG A 59 -3.74 3.48 11.63
N PRO A 60 -3.65 2.14 11.67
CA PRO A 60 -3.90 1.38 12.88
C PRO A 60 -2.97 1.83 14.02
N ALA A 61 -3.45 1.80 15.26
CA ALA A 61 -2.71 2.31 16.42
C ALA A 61 -1.38 1.56 16.61
N GLU A 62 -1.37 0.26 16.36
CA GLU A 62 -0.19 -0.60 16.46
C GLU A 62 0.89 -0.30 15.40
N ASP A 63 0.52 0.33 14.28
CA ASP A 63 1.46 0.65 13.19
C ASP A 63 2.12 2.03 13.38
N ILE A 64 1.68 2.84 14.37
CA ILE A 64 2.18 4.20 14.60
C ILE A 64 3.67 4.19 14.98
N GLU A 65 4.09 3.27 15.86
CA GLU A 65 5.49 3.20 16.29
C GLU A 65 6.41 2.84 15.12
N MET A 66 6.00 1.86 14.31
CA MET A 66 6.69 1.46 13.08
C MET A 66 6.79 2.64 12.09
N PHE A 67 5.71 3.40 11.90
CA PHE A 67 5.70 4.61 11.07
C PHE A 67 6.70 5.67 11.56
N CYS A 68 6.71 5.95 12.86
CA CYS A 68 7.63 6.91 13.47
C CYS A 68 9.09 6.47 13.31
N HIS A 69 9.37 5.17 13.48
CA HIS A 69 10.70 4.62 13.27
C HIS A 69 11.14 4.75 11.81
N ALA A 70 10.29 4.36 10.87
CA ALA A 70 10.55 4.47 9.44
C ALA A 70 10.78 5.92 8.98
N ASN A 71 10.31 6.92 9.75
CA ASN A 71 10.43 8.34 9.42
C ASN A 71 11.63 9.06 10.06
N ARG A 72 12.42 8.41 10.92
CA ARG A 72 13.44 9.09 11.75
C ARG A 72 14.65 9.59 10.96
N ASP A 73 15.19 8.79 10.04
CA ASP A 73 16.47 9.06 9.35
C ASP A 73 16.36 8.95 7.84
N VAL A 74 15.29 9.51 7.29
CA VAL A 74 14.96 9.28 5.90
C VAL A 74 15.81 10.18 4.98
N PRO A 75 16.54 9.63 4.00
CA PRO A 75 17.38 10.43 3.13
C PRO A 75 16.57 11.44 2.28
N GLN A 76 17.25 12.50 1.83
CA GLN A 76 16.66 13.59 1.04
C GLN A 76 16.48 13.18 -0.44
N ARG A 77 15.82 12.05 -0.69
CA ARG A 77 15.60 11.47 -2.03
C ARG A 77 14.28 10.72 -2.11
N TYR A 78 13.98 10.19 -3.29
CA TYR A 78 12.90 9.24 -3.53
C TYR A 78 13.10 7.95 -2.75
N ILE A 79 12.02 7.45 -2.13
CA ILE A 79 12.02 6.22 -1.35
C ILE A 79 10.70 5.48 -1.59
N ASP A 80 10.85 4.18 -1.81
CA ASP A 80 9.78 3.21 -1.73
C ASP A 80 9.71 2.69 -0.28
N PHE A 81 8.61 2.97 0.41
CA PHE A 81 8.37 2.54 1.78
C PHE A 81 7.65 1.20 1.86
N GLY A 82 7.33 0.58 0.73
CA GLY A 82 6.61 -0.69 0.65
C GLY A 82 5.13 -0.58 1.02
N HIS A 83 4.58 -1.71 1.45
CA HIS A 83 3.17 -1.85 1.82
C HIS A 83 2.92 -1.41 3.26
N TRP A 84 1.87 -0.62 3.46
CA TRP A 84 1.41 -0.14 4.76
C TRP A 84 -0.09 -0.34 4.90
N ARG A 85 -0.55 -0.51 6.14
CA ARG A 85 -1.97 -0.46 6.45
C ARG A 85 -2.37 0.96 6.80
N HIS A 86 -3.45 1.40 6.18
CA HIS A 86 -4.06 2.69 6.44
C HIS A 86 -5.52 2.51 6.83
N VAL A 87 -6.11 3.55 7.43
CA VAL A 87 -7.50 3.58 7.90
C VAL A 87 -8.24 4.72 7.20
N LYS A 88 -9.39 4.41 6.61
CA LYS A 88 -10.31 5.41 6.02
C LYS A 88 -11.14 6.10 7.10
N LYS A 89 -11.83 7.19 6.77
CA LYS A 89 -12.80 7.85 7.69
C LYS A 89 -13.87 6.91 8.23
N SER A 90 -14.23 5.88 7.45
CA SER A 90 -15.18 4.84 7.86
C SER A 90 -14.65 3.89 8.94
N GLY A 91 -13.34 3.90 9.22
CA GLY A 91 -12.66 2.92 10.07
C GLY A 91 -12.19 1.67 9.32
N GLU A 92 -12.48 1.55 8.02
CA GLU A 92 -12.00 0.44 7.19
C GLU A 92 -10.47 0.48 7.05
N VAL A 93 -9.83 -0.64 7.39
CA VAL A 93 -8.40 -0.85 7.16
C VAL A 93 -8.18 -1.36 5.74
N PHE A 94 -7.21 -0.78 5.03
CA PHE A 94 -6.85 -1.18 3.67
C PHE A 94 -5.33 -1.07 3.45
N TYR A 95 -4.83 -1.78 2.43
CA TYR A 95 -3.42 -1.79 2.10
C TYR A 95 -3.07 -0.72 1.05
N VAL A 96 -1.99 0.00 1.30
CA VAL A 96 -1.42 0.98 0.36
C VAL A 96 0.06 0.71 0.13
N GLN A 97 0.49 0.87 -1.12
CA GLN A 97 1.88 0.99 -1.48
C GLN A 97 2.31 2.46 -1.35
N ILE A 98 3.33 2.72 -0.55
CA ILE A 98 3.80 4.07 -0.24
C ILE A 98 5.07 4.39 -1.01
N TYR A 99 4.99 5.45 -1.82
CA TYR A 99 6.15 6.09 -2.42
C TYR A 99 6.27 7.50 -1.87
N ALA A 100 7.49 7.95 -1.57
CA ALA A 100 7.65 9.25 -0.98
C ALA A 100 8.93 9.97 -1.44
N HIS A 101 8.86 11.29 -1.43
CA HIS A 101 10.00 12.16 -1.70
C HIS A 101 10.10 13.24 -0.63
N THR A 102 11.31 13.47 -0.11
CA THR A 102 11.55 14.56 0.83
C THR A 102 11.64 15.88 0.08
N ILE A 103 10.85 16.87 0.47
CA ILE A 103 10.78 18.18 -0.15
C ILE A 103 10.96 19.29 0.89
N LYS A 104 11.31 20.49 0.44
CA LYS A 104 11.23 21.70 1.26
C LYS A 104 9.99 22.48 0.90
N LEU A 105 9.03 22.56 1.82
CA LEU A 105 7.82 23.34 1.67
C LEU A 105 7.88 24.55 2.61
N LYS A 106 7.91 25.77 2.05
CA LYS A 106 8.03 27.02 2.82
C LYS A 106 9.19 27.01 3.82
N GLY A 107 10.33 26.44 3.43
CA GLY A 107 11.52 26.31 4.28
C GLY A 107 11.50 25.18 5.31
N LYS A 108 10.37 24.48 5.49
CA LYS A 108 10.25 23.30 6.36
C LYS A 108 10.44 22.02 5.56
N LYS A 109 11.08 21.01 6.17
CA LYS A 109 11.13 19.68 5.58
C LYS A 109 9.74 19.04 5.63
N ALA A 110 9.31 18.50 4.51
CA ALA A 110 8.04 17.85 4.36
C ALA A 110 8.18 16.63 3.47
N ARG A 111 7.20 15.74 3.53
CA ARG A 111 7.13 14.53 2.72
C ARG A 111 6.03 14.68 1.70
N LEU A 112 6.35 14.60 0.41
CA LEU A 112 5.35 14.32 -0.63
C LEU A 112 5.18 12.80 -0.71
N VAL A 113 3.94 12.33 -0.58
CA VAL A 113 3.61 10.91 -0.56
C VAL A 113 2.59 10.61 -1.64
N LEU A 114 2.81 9.49 -2.34
CA LEU A 114 1.83 8.80 -3.18
C LEU A 114 1.40 7.55 -2.40
N ALA A 115 0.10 7.37 -2.20
CA ALA A 115 -0.47 6.25 -1.44
C ALA A 115 -1.40 5.43 -2.32
N VAL A 116 -0.83 4.50 -3.08
CA VAL A 116 -1.56 3.70 -4.07
C VAL A 116 -2.29 2.56 -3.36
N ASP A 117 -3.62 2.52 -3.48
CA ASP A 117 -4.42 1.38 -3.00
C ASP A 117 -4.01 0.09 -3.73
N ILE A 118 -3.64 -0.93 -2.96
CA ILE A 118 -3.25 -2.26 -3.44
C ILE A 118 -4.14 -3.35 -2.85
N ASP A 119 -5.24 -2.98 -2.22
CA ASP A 119 -6.09 -3.89 -1.45
C ASP A 119 -6.73 -4.95 -2.36
N ALA A 120 -7.11 -4.57 -3.59
CA ALA A 120 -7.55 -5.52 -4.61
C ALA A 120 -6.45 -6.54 -4.99
N LYS A 121 -5.21 -6.10 -5.10
CA LYS A 121 -4.06 -6.95 -5.43
C LYS A 121 -3.77 -7.92 -4.28
N VAL A 122 -3.68 -7.41 -3.05
CA VAL A 122 -3.42 -8.21 -1.84
C VAL A 122 -4.52 -9.23 -1.62
N ARG A 123 -5.80 -8.86 -1.80
CA ARG A 123 -6.93 -9.81 -1.72
C ARG A 123 -6.82 -10.91 -2.76
N THR A 124 -6.51 -10.55 -4.01
CA THR A 124 -6.39 -11.54 -5.10
C THR A 124 -5.25 -12.53 -4.83
N GLU A 125 -4.10 -12.06 -4.35
CA GLU A 125 -2.95 -12.91 -4.00
C GLU A 125 -3.29 -13.84 -2.82
N SER A 126 -3.93 -13.31 -1.78
CA SER A 126 -4.34 -14.11 -0.61
C SER A 126 -5.42 -15.14 -0.95
N GLU A 127 -6.38 -14.81 -1.82
CA GLU A 127 -7.40 -15.76 -2.28
C GLU A 127 -6.81 -16.90 -3.10
N LEU A 128 -5.81 -16.59 -3.94
CA LEU A 128 -5.10 -17.62 -4.71
C LEU A 128 -4.33 -18.57 -3.79
N GLU A 129 -3.57 -18.03 -2.83
CA GLU A 129 -2.82 -18.83 -1.87
C GLU A 129 -3.75 -19.71 -1.02
N LYS A 130 -4.90 -19.18 -0.59
CA LYS A 130 -5.90 -19.96 0.14
C LYS A 130 -6.46 -21.10 -0.69
N LYS A 131 -6.75 -20.87 -1.98
CA LYS A 131 -7.23 -21.92 -2.89
C LYS A 131 -6.16 -22.98 -3.14
N ASP A 132 -4.90 -22.59 -3.29
CA ASP A 132 -3.80 -23.54 -3.47
C ASP A 132 -3.64 -24.45 -2.24
N LEU A 133 -3.73 -23.87 -1.04
CA LEU A 133 -3.72 -24.63 0.21
C LEU A 133 -4.94 -25.56 0.36
N GLU A 134 -6.13 -25.10 -0.04
CA GLU A 134 -7.35 -25.91 -0.02
C GLU A 134 -7.25 -27.10 -0.99
N ILE A 135 -6.79 -26.85 -2.23
CA ILE A 135 -6.53 -27.91 -3.22
C ILE A 135 -5.50 -28.90 -2.66
N ALA A 136 -4.38 -28.43 -2.11
CA ALA A 136 -3.36 -29.30 -1.53
C ALA A 136 -3.93 -30.14 -0.38
N SER A 137 -4.70 -29.55 0.52
CA SER A 137 -5.35 -30.28 1.62
C SER A 137 -6.33 -31.34 1.12
N ILE A 138 -7.13 -31.04 0.09
CA ILE A 138 -8.04 -32.01 -0.52
C ILE A 138 -7.24 -33.17 -1.11
N LEU A 139 -6.22 -32.90 -1.92
CA LEU A 139 -5.40 -33.92 -2.58
C LEU A 139 -4.62 -34.79 -1.59
N GLU A 140 -4.13 -34.22 -0.48
CA GLU A 140 -3.50 -34.96 0.62
C GLU A 140 -4.48 -35.86 1.38
N SER A 141 -5.75 -35.47 1.47
CA SER A 141 -6.77 -36.27 2.18
C SER A 141 -7.30 -37.46 1.37
N ILE A 142 -6.99 -37.54 0.07
CA ILE A 142 -7.42 -38.64 -0.81
C ILE A 142 -6.76 -39.95 -0.35
N THR A 143 -7.60 -40.95 -0.09
CA THR A 143 -7.19 -42.29 0.35
C THR A 143 -6.58 -43.16 -0.75
N ASP A 144 -6.72 -42.74 -2.01
CA ASP A 144 -6.05 -43.29 -3.17
C ASP A 144 -4.75 -42.52 -3.48
N GLY A 145 -3.77 -43.19 -4.08
CA GLY A 145 -2.55 -42.52 -4.54
C GLY A 145 -2.87 -41.52 -5.65
N PHE A 146 -2.51 -40.26 -5.45
CA PHE A 146 -2.69 -39.19 -6.41
C PHE A 146 -1.36 -38.54 -6.77
N TYR A 147 -1.16 -38.30 -8.07
CA TYR A 147 -0.04 -37.52 -8.58
C TYR A 147 -0.46 -36.69 -9.79
N ALA A 148 0.19 -35.55 -9.98
CA ALA A 148 -0.02 -34.66 -11.13
C ALA A 148 1.27 -34.52 -11.95
N LEU A 149 1.13 -34.39 -13.27
CA LEU A 149 2.23 -34.21 -14.21
C LEU A 149 2.03 -32.91 -15.00
N ASN A 150 3.13 -32.26 -15.39
CA ASN A 150 3.09 -31.19 -16.40
C ASN A 150 3.14 -31.74 -17.83
N ARG A 151 3.04 -30.84 -18.83
CA ARG A 151 3.09 -31.20 -20.26
C ARG A 151 4.39 -31.89 -20.71
N CYS A 152 5.45 -31.82 -19.90
CA CYS A 152 6.73 -32.47 -20.15
C CYS A 152 6.89 -33.79 -19.35
N TRP A 153 5.79 -34.38 -18.88
CA TRP A 153 5.77 -35.63 -18.10
C TRP A 153 6.56 -35.59 -16.78
N LYS A 154 6.84 -34.39 -16.26
CA LYS A 154 7.46 -34.25 -14.93
C LYS A 154 6.39 -34.20 -13.85
N VAL A 155 6.59 -34.94 -12.76
CA VAL A 155 5.74 -34.90 -11.57
C VAL A 155 5.78 -33.50 -10.96
N THR A 156 4.61 -32.90 -10.80
CA THR A 156 4.42 -31.59 -10.17
C THR A 156 3.73 -31.66 -8.82
N TYR A 157 3.11 -32.79 -8.51
CA TYR A 157 2.50 -33.06 -7.20
C TYR A 157 2.40 -34.57 -6.98
N PHE A 158 2.54 -35.00 -5.73
CA PHE A 158 2.51 -36.39 -5.32
C PHE A 158 2.02 -36.46 -3.88
N ASN A 159 0.86 -37.08 -3.63
CA ASN A 159 0.31 -37.13 -2.27
C ASN A 159 0.98 -38.23 -1.43
N LYS A 160 0.85 -38.14 -0.10
CA LYS A 160 1.40 -39.16 0.82
C LYS A 160 0.92 -40.57 0.54
N LYS A 161 -0.30 -40.74 0.03
CA LYS A 161 -0.81 -42.07 -0.27
C LYS A 161 -0.10 -42.71 -1.46
N ALA A 162 0.21 -41.94 -2.50
CA ALA A 162 0.99 -42.41 -3.64
C ALA A 162 2.39 -42.84 -3.22
N GLU A 163 3.01 -42.15 -2.25
CA GLU A 163 4.30 -42.56 -1.66
C GLU A 163 4.19 -43.92 -0.98
N GLN A 164 3.13 -44.17 -0.23
CA GLN A 164 2.92 -45.44 0.47
C GLN A 164 2.62 -46.61 -0.47
N VAL A 165 1.97 -46.35 -1.61
CA VAL A 165 1.57 -47.39 -2.58
C VAL A 165 2.71 -47.73 -3.54
N LEU A 166 3.56 -46.76 -3.88
CA LEU A 166 4.68 -46.93 -4.80
C LEU A 166 6.02 -47.20 -4.09
N GLY A 167 6.01 -47.27 -2.76
CA GLY A 167 7.13 -47.70 -1.90
C GLY A 167 7.16 -49.20 -1.70
#